data_AF-A0AAE5RTL0-F1
#
_entry.id   AF-A0AAE5RTL0-F1
#
_cell.length_a   1.000
_cell.length_b   1.000
_cell.length_c   1.000
_cell.angle_alpha   90.00
_cell.angle_beta   90.00
_cell.angle_gamma   90.00
#
_symmetry.space_group_name_H-M   'P 1'
#
loop_
_entity.id
_entity.type
_entity.pdbx_description
1 polymer ?
#
loop_
_entity_poly.entity_id
_entity_poly.type
_entity_poly.pdbx_seq_one_letter_code
_entity_poly.pdbx_strand_id
1 'polypeptide(L)'
;MNYQWSTCERTGLMLPGNEDREIAEDPLLRGNVPRDVFCYPRVNSWRKTIWSLLGDVITHDVKLAFKEAPPEFVVSDDLSWLDDLIFGVTGELGDIKELTAQRLRQKFRFFRAAHGTRTNDLAQFYNNGLRFLRSDEVEDRARSLFLNGKLRFATEERLQLAINEIDARKVTGGREGRLYFCADERNLITSSGSSGHYLVYGSEYLYCLGIGLGNSSEIKRILKEIGRPTLFICDVPMSQVRDYTLQEFAGLILEILFCELVDELQPYALSPGAGSGFSLSSDLSPDCIVGHYHPDTVHDPLWSA
;
A
#
# COMPACT_ATOMS: atom_id res chain seq x y z
N MET A 1 -18.99 -6.17 -3.19
CA MET A 1 -19.76 -5.55 -4.32
C MET A 1 -18.82 -4.74 -5.16
N ASN A 2 -18.93 -4.72 -6.49
CA ASN A 2 -18.11 -3.84 -7.32
C ASN A 2 -18.88 -2.55 -7.63
N TYR A 3 -18.24 -1.41 -7.40
CA TYR A 3 -18.75 -0.10 -7.79
C TYR A 3 -18.10 0.33 -9.09
N GLN A 4 -18.90 0.67 -10.09
CA GLN A 4 -18.46 1.38 -11.29
C GLN A 4 -18.65 2.88 -11.07
N TRP A 5 -17.56 3.60 -10.78
CA TRP A 5 -17.60 4.97 -10.28
C TRP A 5 -17.79 6.03 -11.36
N SER A 6 -17.46 5.72 -12.62
CA SER A 6 -17.81 6.57 -13.76
C SER A 6 -19.32 6.78 -13.90
N THR A 7 -20.13 5.81 -13.48
CA THR A 7 -21.59 5.84 -13.56
C THR A 7 -22.29 5.80 -12.21
N CYS A 8 -21.55 5.87 -11.10
CA CYS A 8 -22.13 5.80 -9.76
C CYS A 8 -22.78 7.14 -9.39
N GLU A 9 -24.09 7.13 -9.11
CA GLU A 9 -24.83 8.32 -8.64
C GLU A 9 -24.29 8.90 -7.32
N ARG A 10 -23.50 8.12 -6.58
CA ARG A 10 -22.87 8.55 -5.33
C ARG A 10 -21.50 9.20 -5.53
N THR A 11 -21.03 9.32 -6.76
CA THR A 11 -19.81 10.06 -7.08
C THR A 11 -20.05 11.54 -6.78
N GLY A 12 -19.36 12.07 -5.78
CA GLY A 12 -19.38 13.49 -5.46
C GLY A 12 -18.64 14.31 -6.52
N LEU A 13 -18.97 15.60 -6.60
CA LEU A 13 -18.29 16.54 -7.50
C LEU A 13 -16.83 16.72 -7.09
N MET A 14 -15.93 16.75 -8.08
CA MET A 14 -14.54 17.16 -7.90
C MET A 14 -14.43 18.68 -8.06
N LEU A 15 -13.63 19.33 -7.21
CA LEU A 15 -13.15 20.68 -7.46
C LEU A 15 -12.20 20.64 -8.67
N PRO A 16 -12.21 21.66 -9.54
CA PRO A 16 -11.33 21.72 -10.70
C PRO A 16 -9.86 21.87 -10.29
N GLY A 17 -8.96 21.35 -11.13
CA GLY A 17 -7.51 21.53 -11.03
C GLY A 17 -6.72 20.23 -10.85
N ASN A 18 -5.48 20.24 -11.37
CA ASN A 18 -4.53 19.12 -11.40
C ASN A 18 -4.87 18.00 -12.39
N GLU A 19 -5.80 18.22 -13.33
CA GLU A 19 -6.12 17.26 -14.39
C GLU A 19 -4.90 16.92 -15.26
N ASP A 20 -3.93 17.84 -15.36
CA ASP A 20 -2.64 17.64 -16.03
C ASP A 20 -1.72 16.62 -15.30
N ARG A 21 -2.03 16.29 -14.04
CA ARG A 21 -1.33 15.30 -13.22
C ARG A 21 -2.01 13.94 -13.22
N GLU A 22 -3.13 13.79 -13.93
CA GLU A 22 -3.83 12.51 -14.07
C GLU A 22 -2.99 11.56 -14.92
N ILE A 23 -2.86 10.30 -14.46
CA ILE A 23 -2.13 9.24 -15.15
C ILE A 23 -3.10 8.12 -15.51
N ALA A 24 -2.71 7.28 -16.47
CA ALA A 24 -3.56 6.17 -16.90
C ALA A 24 -3.84 5.18 -15.76
N GLU A 25 -5.07 4.67 -15.66
CA GLU A 25 -5.42 3.61 -14.70
C GLU A 25 -4.63 2.32 -14.97
N ASP A 26 -4.38 1.95 -16.23
CA ASP A 26 -3.53 0.80 -16.56
C ASP A 26 -2.03 1.11 -16.34
N PRO A 27 -1.32 0.41 -15.42
CA PRO A 27 0.11 0.59 -15.22
C PRO A 27 0.97 0.41 -16.46
N LEU A 28 0.54 -0.38 -17.44
CA LEU A 28 1.29 -0.60 -18.68
C LEU A 28 1.32 0.64 -19.57
N LEU A 29 0.33 1.54 -19.42
CA LEU A 29 0.24 2.81 -20.16
C LEU A 29 1.04 3.95 -19.49
N ARG A 30 1.52 3.78 -18.26
CA ARG A 30 2.26 4.81 -17.48
C ARG A 30 3.75 4.94 -17.88
N GLY A 31 4.17 4.30 -18.96
CA GLY A 31 5.56 4.29 -19.41
C GLY A 31 6.49 3.40 -18.56
N ASN A 32 7.79 3.65 -18.71
CA ASN A 32 8.84 2.88 -18.01
C ASN A 32 9.08 3.41 -16.59
N VAL A 33 9.35 2.49 -15.66
CA VAL A 33 9.79 2.83 -14.31
C VAL A 33 11.22 3.37 -14.37
N PRO A 34 11.53 4.54 -13.75
CA PRO A 34 12.90 5.05 -13.67
C PRO A 34 13.86 4.05 -13.01
N ARG A 35 15.14 4.08 -13.39
CA ARG A 35 16.15 3.07 -12.95
C ARG A 35 16.47 3.14 -11.46
N ASP A 36 16.26 4.27 -10.83
CA ASP A 36 16.46 4.53 -9.40
C ASP A 36 15.17 4.37 -8.58
N VAL A 37 14.08 3.88 -9.20
CA VAL A 37 12.80 3.61 -8.54
C VAL A 37 12.56 2.10 -8.49
N PHE A 38 12.43 1.56 -7.28
CA PHE A 38 11.99 0.19 -7.06
C PHE A 38 10.46 0.13 -7.18
N CYS A 39 9.94 -0.66 -8.12
CA CYS A 39 8.51 -0.89 -8.28
C CYS A 39 8.22 -2.38 -8.19
N TYR A 40 7.83 -2.83 -7.00
CA TYR A 40 7.64 -4.23 -6.65
C TYR A 40 6.85 -5.05 -7.71
N PRO A 41 5.63 -4.67 -8.13
CA PRO A 41 4.85 -5.46 -9.10
C PRO A 41 5.44 -5.49 -10.52
N ARG A 42 6.44 -4.65 -10.82
CA ARG A 42 7.08 -4.59 -12.14
C ARG A 42 8.39 -5.38 -12.12
N VAL A 43 8.31 -6.71 -11.97
CA VAL A 43 9.46 -7.63 -11.87
C VAL A 43 10.58 -7.32 -12.88
N ASN A 44 10.21 -7.07 -14.14
CA ASN A 44 11.16 -6.76 -15.21
C ASN A 44 11.99 -5.48 -14.98
N SER A 45 11.54 -4.53 -14.16
CA SER A 45 12.28 -3.29 -13.87
C SER A 45 13.45 -3.50 -12.90
N TRP A 46 13.39 -4.53 -12.05
CA TRP A 46 14.39 -4.76 -11.00
C TRP A 46 15.08 -6.12 -11.06
N ARG A 47 14.48 -7.15 -11.67
CA ARG A 47 14.99 -8.55 -11.65
C ARG A 47 16.48 -8.68 -11.96
N LYS A 48 16.90 -8.17 -13.12
CA LYS A 48 18.31 -8.26 -13.55
C LYS A 48 19.23 -7.47 -12.60
N THR A 49 18.75 -6.32 -12.12
CA THR A 49 19.47 -5.48 -11.18
C THR A 49 19.70 -6.22 -9.86
N ILE A 50 18.69 -6.88 -9.31
CA ILE A 50 18.81 -7.60 -8.03
C ILE A 50 19.69 -8.83 -8.18
N TRP A 51 19.55 -9.59 -9.27
CA TRP A 51 20.49 -10.69 -9.54
C TRP A 51 21.95 -10.23 -9.61
N SER A 52 22.19 -9.06 -10.22
CA SER A 52 23.53 -8.48 -10.26
C SER A 52 23.99 -7.94 -8.91
N LEU A 53 23.08 -7.37 -8.11
CA LEU A 53 23.39 -6.83 -6.79
C LEU A 53 23.77 -7.90 -5.79
N LEU A 54 23.26 -9.11 -5.95
CA LEU A 54 23.50 -10.24 -5.04
C LEU A 54 24.46 -11.28 -5.61
N GLY A 55 25.06 -11.03 -6.78
CA GLY A 55 25.83 -12.05 -7.50
C GLY A 55 27.15 -12.49 -6.83
N ASP A 56 27.62 -11.72 -5.86
CA ASP A 56 28.75 -12.05 -4.98
C ASP A 56 28.38 -13.06 -3.87
N VAL A 57 27.11 -13.13 -3.47
CA VAL A 57 26.63 -14.07 -2.43
C VAL A 57 25.77 -15.19 -3.03
N ILE A 58 24.89 -14.87 -3.97
CA ILE A 58 24.11 -15.83 -4.76
C ILE A 58 24.85 -16.08 -6.08
N THR A 59 25.92 -16.85 -5.97
CA THR A 59 26.80 -17.22 -7.08
C THR A 59 26.10 -18.14 -8.08
N HIS A 60 26.79 -18.49 -9.17
CA HIS A 60 26.30 -19.52 -10.09
C HIS A 60 26.10 -20.87 -9.39
N ASP A 61 27.03 -21.24 -8.50
CA ASP A 61 27.00 -22.53 -7.81
C ASP A 61 25.85 -22.61 -6.80
N VAL A 62 25.51 -21.50 -6.12
CA VAL A 62 24.31 -21.44 -5.25
C VAL A 62 23.04 -21.68 -6.06
N LYS A 63 22.92 -21.06 -7.25
CA LYS A 63 21.77 -21.27 -8.13
C LYS A 63 21.70 -22.70 -8.66
N LEU A 64 22.85 -23.31 -8.98
CA LEU A 64 22.90 -24.72 -9.39
C LEU A 64 22.47 -25.63 -8.26
N ALA A 65 23.01 -25.45 -7.06
CA ALA A 65 22.65 -26.24 -5.87
C ALA A 65 21.15 -26.14 -5.56
N PHE A 66 20.55 -24.95 -5.65
CA PHE A 66 19.10 -24.79 -5.52
C PHE A 66 18.32 -25.60 -6.56
N LYS A 67 18.77 -25.61 -7.83
CA LYS A 67 18.09 -26.34 -8.90
C LYS A 67 18.23 -27.85 -8.77
N GLU A 68 19.35 -28.33 -8.24
CA GLU A 68 19.61 -29.76 -8.03
C GLU A 68 18.79 -30.33 -6.88
N ALA A 69 18.54 -29.54 -5.84
CA ALA A 69 17.77 -29.92 -4.67
C ALA A 69 16.92 -28.75 -4.14
N PRO A 70 15.85 -28.36 -4.86
CA PRO A 70 14.97 -27.30 -4.39
C PRO A 70 14.26 -27.73 -3.10
N PRO A 71 14.02 -26.82 -2.15
CA PRO A 71 13.23 -27.13 -0.96
C PRO A 71 11.79 -27.46 -1.36
N GLU A 72 11.08 -28.21 -0.52
CA GLU A 72 9.67 -28.53 -0.73
C GLU A 72 8.81 -27.25 -0.83
N PHE A 73 9.16 -26.23 -0.06
CA PHE A 73 8.52 -24.92 -0.06
C PHE A 73 9.57 -23.81 -0.13
N VAL A 74 9.37 -22.86 -1.03
CA VAL A 74 10.08 -21.57 -1.04
C VAL A 74 9.20 -20.57 -0.35
N VAL A 75 9.58 -20.14 0.86
CA VAL A 75 8.81 -19.20 1.66
C VAL A 75 9.57 -17.89 1.82
N SER A 76 8.85 -16.77 1.86
CA SER A 76 9.42 -15.41 1.88
C SER A 76 9.67 -14.86 3.29
N ASP A 77 8.95 -15.37 4.28
CA ASP A 77 8.99 -14.90 5.66
C ASP A 77 10.22 -15.44 6.39
N ASP A 78 10.52 -16.73 6.21
CA ASP A 78 11.71 -17.42 6.73
C ASP A 78 12.65 -17.84 5.58
N LEU A 79 13.79 -17.15 5.45
CA LEU A 79 14.81 -17.44 4.43
C LEU A 79 15.95 -18.34 4.94
N SER A 80 15.76 -19.03 6.07
CA SER A 80 16.76 -20.00 6.56
C SER A 80 17.15 -21.04 5.52
N TRP A 81 16.20 -21.47 4.67
CA TRP A 81 16.48 -22.38 3.55
C TRP A 81 17.53 -21.83 2.57
N LEU A 82 17.58 -20.51 2.36
CA LEU A 82 18.51 -19.87 1.47
C LEU A 82 19.84 -19.58 2.16
N ASP A 83 19.80 -19.15 3.42
CA ASP A 83 21.01 -18.94 4.21
C ASP A 83 21.81 -20.25 4.38
N ASP A 84 21.11 -21.35 4.70
CA ASP A 84 21.72 -22.68 4.81
C ASP A 84 22.32 -23.16 3.46
N LEU A 85 21.62 -22.88 2.35
CA LEU A 85 22.12 -23.21 1.02
C LEU A 85 23.37 -22.41 0.65
N ILE A 86 23.36 -21.10 0.90
CA ILE A 86 24.52 -20.23 0.66
C ILE A 86 25.70 -20.69 1.51
N PHE A 87 25.48 -20.97 2.80
CA PHE A 87 26.51 -21.48 3.68
C PHE A 87 27.06 -22.82 3.21
N GLY A 88 26.21 -23.75 2.79
CA GLY A 88 26.63 -25.06 2.28
C GLY A 88 27.51 -24.97 1.03
N VAL A 89 27.29 -23.98 0.17
CA VAL A 89 28.05 -23.80 -1.09
C VAL A 89 29.31 -22.95 -0.89
N THR A 90 29.22 -21.89 -0.10
CA THR A 90 30.26 -20.86 0.00
C THR A 90 31.09 -20.93 1.29
N GLY A 91 30.55 -21.56 2.33
CA GLY A 91 31.10 -21.52 3.70
C GLY A 91 30.85 -20.21 4.44
N GLU A 92 30.14 -19.25 3.84
CA GLU A 92 29.84 -17.95 4.44
C GLU A 92 28.45 -17.96 5.08
N LEU A 93 28.38 -17.56 6.36
CA LEU A 93 27.12 -17.35 7.06
C LEU A 93 26.69 -15.89 6.89
N GLY A 94 25.41 -15.67 6.59
CA GLY A 94 24.82 -14.35 6.49
C GLY A 94 23.33 -14.37 6.75
N ASP A 95 22.73 -13.18 6.79
CA ASP A 95 21.29 -12.98 6.71
C ASP A 95 21.00 -12.39 5.33
N ILE A 96 20.61 -13.25 4.38
CA ILE A 96 20.37 -12.84 2.99
C ILE A 96 19.19 -11.87 2.89
N LYS A 97 18.23 -11.95 3.82
CA LYS A 97 17.05 -11.06 3.88
C LYS A 97 17.49 -9.65 4.23
N GLU A 98 18.27 -9.49 5.28
CA GLU A 98 18.83 -8.21 5.71
C GLU A 98 19.78 -7.64 4.66
N LEU A 99 20.70 -8.44 4.13
CA LEU A 99 21.65 -8.02 3.11
C LEU A 99 20.92 -7.49 1.85
N THR A 100 19.88 -8.20 1.42
CA THR A 100 19.06 -7.78 0.27
C THR A 100 18.34 -6.47 0.57
N ALA A 101 17.72 -6.32 1.74
CA ALA A 101 17.06 -5.08 2.15
C ALA A 101 18.03 -3.88 2.16
N GLN A 102 19.24 -4.07 2.71
CA GLN A 102 20.28 -3.04 2.72
C GLN A 102 20.72 -2.64 1.31
N ARG A 103 20.95 -3.63 0.42
CA ARG A 103 21.36 -3.37 -0.97
C ARG A 103 20.26 -2.73 -1.81
N LEU A 104 18.99 -3.06 -1.56
CA LEU A 104 17.84 -2.37 -2.14
C LEU A 104 17.85 -0.89 -1.77
N ARG A 105 18.02 -0.57 -0.49
CA ARG A 105 18.08 0.81 0.01
C ARG A 105 19.25 1.61 -0.59
N GLN A 106 20.40 0.97 -0.79
CA GLN A 106 21.57 1.60 -1.41
C GLN A 106 21.39 1.79 -2.92
N LYS A 107 20.72 0.84 -3.60
CA LYS A 107 20.56 0.87 -5.05
C LYS A 107 19.51 1.85 -5.52
N PHE A 108 18.35 1.84 -4.87
CA PHE A 108 17.18 2.58 -5.29
C PHE A 108 17.02 3.82 -4.42
N ARG A 109 16.66 4.93 -5.05
CA ARG A 109 16.36 6.18 -4.35
C ARG A 109 14.93 6.17 -3.81
N PHE A 110 14.02 5.56 -4.55
CA PHE A 110 12.60 5.55 -4.23
C PHE A 110 11.99 4.15 -4.29
N PHE A 111 10.95 3.95 -3.51
CA PHE A 111 10.02 2.84 -3.53
C PHE A 111 8.68 3.34 -4.11
N ARG A 112 8.28 2.83 -5.27
CA ARG A 112 6.99 3.17 -5.89
C ARG A 112 5.86 2.44 -5.20
N ALA A 113 4.87 3.18 -4.71
CA ALA A 113 3.70 2.64 -4.05
C ALA A 113 2.46 3.49 -4.33
N ALA A 114 1.29 2.93 -4.04
CA ALA A 114 -0.01 3.57 -4.21
C ALA A 114 -0.62 3.93 -2.85
N HIS A 115 -1.22 5.11 -2.76
CA HIS A 115 -2.06 5.54 -1.65
C HIS A 115 -3.49 5.72 -2.13
N GLY A 116 -4.43 4.98 -1.52
CA GLY A 116 -5.85 5.09 -1.83
C GLY A 116 -6.56 6.02 -0.86
N THR A 117 -7.36 6.93 -1.40
CA THR A 117 -8.20 7.83 -0.62
C THR A 117 -9.51 8.15 -1.34
N ARG A 118 -10.34 8.93 -0.67
CA ARG A 118 -11.54 9.51 -1.23
C ARG A 118 -11.54 11.02 -0.98
N THR A 119 -11.54 11.80 -2.05
CA THR A 119 -11.44 13.25 -2.00
C THR A 119 -12.25 13.91 -3.11
N ASN A 120 -12.69 15.14 -2.87
CA ASN A 120 -13.19 16.06 -3.89
C ASN A 120 -12.17 17.14 -4.26
N ASP A 121 -11.04 17.24 -3.57
CA ASP A 121 -10.05 18.29 -3.78
C ASP A 121 -8.66 17.67 -3.87
N LEU A 122 -8.04 17.77 -5.04
CA LEU A 122 -6.68 17.29 -5.31
C LEU A 122 -5.62 18.30 -4.86
N ALA A 123 -5.94 19.59 -4.81
CA ALA A 123 -4.98 20.65 -4.52
C ALA A 123 -4.38 20.47 -3.12
N GLN A 124 -5.15 19.99 -2.14
CA GLN A 124 -4.62 19.72 -0.80
C GLN A 124 -3.44 18.74 -0.79
N PHE A 125 -3.41 17.76 -1.71
CA PHE A 125 -2.36 16.74 -1.78
C PHE A 125 -1.16 17.26 -2.58
N TYR A 126 -1.40 17.96 -3.68
CA TYR A 126 -0.31 18.53 -4.49
C TYR A 126 0.36 19.75 -3.83
N ASN A 127 -0.32 20.44 -2.92
CA ASN A 127 0.26 21.56 -2.18
C ASN A 127 0.97 21.10 -0.88
N ASN A 128 0.39 20.15 -0.16
CA ASN A 128 0.85 19.79 1.20
C ASN A 128 1.47 18.39 1.28
N GLY A 129 1.42 17.62 0.18
CA GLY A 129 1.82 16.22 0.18
C GLY A 129 0.76 15.29 0.78
N LEU A 130 1.14 14.03 0.98
CA LEU A 130 0.30 13.07 1.68
C LEU A 130 0.62 13.13 3.18
N ARG A 131 -0.41 13.40 3.97
CA ARG A 131 -0.27 13.62 5.41
C ARG A 131 -0.62 12.36 6.19
N PHE A 132 0.23 11.97 7.15
CA PHE A 132 -0.10 10.87 8.05
C PHE A 132 -1.31 11.23 8.93
N LEU A 133 -1.96 10.21 9.50
CA LEU A 133 -3.11 10.41 10.37
C LEU A 133 -2.74 11.27 11.58
N ARG A 134 -3.33 12.46 11.64
CA ARG A 134 -3.37 13.35 12.81
C ARG A 134 -4.78 13.31 13.36
N SER A 135 -4.95 12.78 14.56
CA SER A 135 -6.28 12.43 15.06
C SER A 135 -7.17 13.66 15.21
N ASP A 136 -6.62 14.78 15.73
CA ASP A 136 -7.34 16.04 15.91
C ASP A 136 -7.99 16.54 14.60
N GLU A 137 -7.26 16.50 13.49
CA GLU A 137 -7.75 16.98 12.19
C GLU A 137 -8.89 16.12 11.65
N VAL A 138 -8.81 14.79 11.87
CA VAL A 138 -9.86 13.87 11.43
C VAL A 138 -11.09 13.97 12.35
N GLU A 139 -10.89 14.23 13.64
CA GLU A 139 -11.97 14.46 14.60
C GLU A 139 -12.73 15.76 14.28
N ASP A 140 -12.04 16.85 13.93
CA ASP A 140 -12.67 18.10 13.49
C ASP A 140 -13.43 17.92 12.18
N ARG A 141 -12.89 17.11 11.26
CA ARG A 141 -13.61 16.71 10.05
C ARG A 141 -14.82 15.85 10.38
N ALA A 142 -14.74 14.95 11.36
CA ALA A 142 -15.86 14.14 11.82
C ALA A 142 -16.99 15.01 12.42
N ARG A 143 -16.66 16.00 13.25
CA ARG A 143 -17.61 17.00 13.76
C ARG A 143 -18.37 17.67 12.60
N SER A 144 -17.62 18.19 11.63
CA SER A 144 -18.19 18.90 10.48
C SER A 144 -19.09 18.02 9.61
N LEU A 145 -18.71 16.75 9.41
CA LEU A 145 -19.44 15.82 8.56
C LEU A 145 -20.67 15.20 9.24
N PHE A 146 -20.57 14.87 10.53
CA PHE A 146 -21.56 14.05 11.21
C PHE A 146 -22.44 14.83 12.19
N LEU A 147 -21.98 15.97 12.73
CA LEU A 147 -22.72 16.79 13.69
C LEU A 147 -23.42 18.01 13.05
N ASN A 148 -23.78 17.90 11.76
CA ASN A 148 -24.48 18.95 11.01
C ASN A 148 -26.02 18.84 11.05
N GLY A 149 -26.57 18.02 11.95
CA GLY A 149 -28.01 17.81 12.12
C GLY A 149 -28.66 16.79 11.18
N LYS A 150 -27.92 16.19 10.23
CA LYS A 150 -28.45 15.14 9.34
C LYS A 150 -28.60 13.78 10.03
N LEU A 151 -27.76 13.48 11.01
CA LEU A 151 -27.82 12.23 11.77
C LEU A 151 -28.63 12.44 13.06
N ARG A 152 -29.77 11.75 13.18
CA ARG A 152 -30.76 11.97 14.25
C ARG A 152 -30.19 11.90 15.68
N PHE A 153 -29.22 11.01 15.90
CA PHE A 153 -28.69 10.73 17.23
C PHE A 153 -27.23 11.15 17.39
N ALA A 154 -26.63 11.83 16.42
CA ALA A 154 -25.24 12.22 16.52
C ALA A 154 -25.11 13.45 17.43
N THR A 155 -24.29 13.35 18.47
CA THR A 155 -23.99 14.44 19.42
C THR A 155 -22.49 14.49 19.69
N GLU A 156 -22.00 15.61 20.23
CA GLU A 156 -20.58 15.75 20.61
C GLU A 156 -20.19 14.71 21.67
N GLU A 157 -21.07 14.40 22.62
CA GLU A 157 -20.80 13.40 23.66
C GLU A 157 -20.59 12.01 23.05
N ARG A 158 -21.41 11.63 22.05
CA ARG A 158 -21.24 10.35 21.35
C ARG A 158 -19.98 10.32 20.49
N LEU A 159 -19.63 11.45 19.87
CA LEU A 159 -18.37 11.55 19.13
C LEU A 159 -17.19 11.35 20.09
N GLN A 160 -17.21 12.00 21.26
CA GLN A 160 -16.16 11.86 22.27
C GLN A 160 -16.07 10.42 22.79
N LEU A 161 -17.20 9.74 22.99
CA LEU A 161 -17.20 8.31 23.32
C LEU A 161 -16.54 7.47 22.22
N ALA A 162 -16.90 7.68 20.96
CA ALA A 162 -16.28 6.96 19.84
C ALA A 162 -14.77 7.24 19.72
N ILE A 163 -14.33 8.48 19.95
CA ILE A 163 -12.90 8.86 20.00
C ILE A 163 -12.18 8.05 21.08
N ASN A 164 -12.74 8.01 22.29
CA ASN A 164 -12.15 7.30 23.42
C ASN A 164 -12.15 5.78 23.24
N GLU A 165 -13.18 5.21 22.60
CA GLU A 165 -13.28 3.78 22.34
C GLU A 165 -12.29 3.31 21.27
N ILE A 166 -12.13 4.09 20.19
CA ILE A 166 -11.18 3.75 19.12
C ILE A 166 -9.74 4.01 19.56
N ASP A 167 -9.51 5.08 20.32
CA ASP A 167 -8.21 5.50 20.84
C ASP A 167 -7.10 5.46 19.77
N ALA A 168 -7.25 6.26 18.71
CA ALA A 168 -6.28 6.31 17.60
C ALA A 168 -4.86 6.70 18.06
N ARG A 169 -4.77 7.39 19.20
CA ARG A 169 -3.55 7.85 19.89
C ARG A 169 -2.83 6.73 20.66
N LYS A 170 -3.45 5.56 20.83
CA LYS A 170 -2.87 4.45 21.60
C LYS A 170 -1.51 4.05 21.07
N VAL A 171 -0.50 4.05 21.95
CA VAL A 171 0.89 3.66 21.61
C VAL A 171 0.94 2.25 21.01
N THR A 172 0.13 1.34 21.53
CA THR A 172 0.04 -0.06 21.07
C THR A 172 -1.18 -0.26 20.16
N GLY A 173 -0.92 -0.34 18.86
CA GLY A 173 -1.96 -0.65 17.86
C GLY A 173 -2.82 0.54 17.42
N GLY A 174 -2.61 1.74 17.98
CA GLY A 174 -3.19 2.98 17.45
C GLY A 174 -2.65 3.31 16.06
N ARG A 175 -3.40 4.15 15.35
CA ARG A 175 -3.18 4.46 13.94
C ARG A 175 -2.62 5.86 13.69
N GLU A 176 -2.65 6.73 14.70
CA GLU A 176 -2.02 8.05 14.60
C GLU A 176 -0.53 7.92 14.27
N GLY A 177 -0.02 8.89 13.51
CA GLY A 177 1.38 8.86 13.09
C GLY A 177 1.64 7.91 11.93
N ARG A 178 0.61 7.38 11.26
CA ARG A 178 0.76 6.43 10.14
C ARG A 178 0.15 6.95 8.84
N LEU A 179 0.91 6.81 7.75
CA LEU A 179 0.47 7.02 6.38
C LEU A 179 0.61 5.71 5.61
N TYR A 180 -0.50 5.14 5.15
CA TYR A 180 -0.54 3.80 4.56
C TYR A 180 -0.39 3.81 3.04
N PHE A 181 0.29 2.80 2.52
CA PHE A 181 0.51 2.56 1.09
C PHE A 181 0.37 1.07 0.76
N CYS A 182 0.16 0.77 -0.51
CA CYS A 182 0.30 -0.56 -1.10
C CYS A 182 1.37 -0.53 -2.19
N ALA A 183 2.35 -1.43 -2.15
CA ALA A 183 3.34 -1.56 -3.22
C ALA A 183 2.71 -2.07 -4.53
N ASP A 184 1.61 -2.81 -4.42
CA ASP A 184 0.78 -3.23 -5.55
C ASP A 184 -0.63 -2.62 -5.42
N GLU A 185 -0.96 -1.72 -6.34
CA GLU A 185 -2.24 -1.01 -6.35
C GLU A 185 -3.45 -1.93 -6.56
N ARG A 186 -3.23 -3.13 -7.13
CA ARG A 186 -4.30 -4.13 -7.31
C ARG A 186 -4.91 -4.52 -5.97
N ASN A 187 -4.15 -4.43 -4.88
CA ASN A 187 -4.65 -4.69 -3.53
C ASN A 187 -5.78 -3.73 -3.12
N LEU A 188 -5.78 -2.50 -3.65
CA LEU A 188 -6.76 -1.46 -3.31
C LEU A 188 -8.03 -1.53 -4.18
N ILE A 189 -7.99 -2.15 -5.36
CA ILE A 189 -9.12 -2.12 -6.30
C ILE A 189 -9.82 -3.47 -6.47
N THR A 190 -9.10 -4.58 -6.31
CA THR A 190 -9.59 -5.93 -6.61
C THR A 190 -10.23 -6.63 -5.41
N SER A 191 -11.09 -7.61 -5.69
CA SER A 191 -11.68 -8.47 -4.65
C SER A 191 -10.66 -9.28 -3.88
N SER A 192 -9.60 -9.76 -4.56
CA SER A 192 -8.49 -10.47 -3.92
C SER A 192 -7.68 -9.62 -2.96
N GLY A 193 -7.59 -8.31 -3.22
CA GLY A 193 -6.91 -7.37 -2.36
C GLY A 193 -7.72 -6.97 -1.11
N SER A 194 -9.05 -7.05 -1.21
CA SER A 194 -10.01 -6.76 -0.14
C SER A 194 -9.74 -5.45 0.63
N SER A 195 -9.16 -4.44 -0.05
CA SER A 195 -8.80 -3.15 0.56
C SER A 195 -9.47 -1.95 -0.12
N GLY A 196 -10.50 -2.18 -0.94
CA GLY A 196 -11.20 -1.08 -1.63
C GLY A 196 -12.05 -0.20 -0.75
N HIS A 197 -12.28 -0.55 0.52
CA HIS A 197 -12.98 0.33 1.46
C HIS A 197 -12.25 1.66 1.70
N TYR A 198 -10.92 1.71 1.56
CA TYR A 198 -10.15 2.96 1.65
C TYR A 198 -10.43 3.93 0.48
N LEU A 199 -10.83 3.41 -0.67
CA LEU A 199 -11.23 4.18 -1.85
C LEU A 199 -12.72 4.51 -1.83
N VAL A 200 -13.53 3.56 -1.36
CA VAL A 200 -14.98 3.68 -1.30
C VAL A 200 -15.42 4.66 -0.20
N TYR A 201 -14.78 4.62 0.97
CA TYR A 201 -15.15 5.39 2.16
C TYR A 201 -14.08 6.40 2.61
N GLY A 202 -12.87 6.34 2.06
CA GLY A 202 -11.77 7.22 2.46
C GLY A 202 -11.10 6.78 3.76
N SER A 203 -10.89 7.74 4.65
CA SER A 203 -10.22 7.51 5.95
C SER A 203 -10.97 6.48 6.79
N GLU A 204 -10.29 5.38 7.14
CA GLU A 204 -10.85 4.34 7.99
C GLU A 204 -11.13 4.86 9.40
N TYR A 205 -10.31 5.76 9.92
CA TYR A 205 -10.58 6.37 11.23
C TYR A 205 -11.86 7.22 11.19
N LEU A 206 -12.04 8.02 10.14
CA LEU A 206 -13.26 8.80 9.94
C LEU A 206 -14.50 7.89 9.80
N TYR A 207 -14.36 6.77 9.09
CA TYR A 207 -15.41 5.75 8.99
C TYR A 207 -15.79 5.18 10.37
N CYS A 208 -14.80 4.75 11.16
CA CYS A 208 -15.04 4.20 12.49
C CYS A 208 -15.71 5.21 13.43
N LEU A 209 -15.27 6.49 13.43
CA LEU A 209 -15.93 7.56 14.18
C LEU A 209 -17.39 7.71 13.76
N GLY A 210 -17.67 7.69 12.46
CA GLY A 210 -19.03 7.74 11.93
C GLY A 210 -19.91 6.59 12.45
N ILE A 211 -19.39 5.35 12.48
CA ILE A 211 -20.14 4.19 12.99
C ILE A 211 -20.56 4.35 14.47
N GLY A 212 -19.78 5.06 15.29
CA GLY A 212 -20.19 5.40 16.66
C GLY A 212 -21.38 6.38 16.74
N LEU A 213 -21.62 7.14 15.67
CA LEU A 213 -22.59 8.24 15.61
C LEU A 213 -23.91 7.90 14.89
N GLY A 214 -23.92 6.91 14.01
CA GLY A 214 -25.08 6.56 13.20
C GLY A 214 -25.06 5.09 12.76
N ASN A 215 -26.08 4.67 12.01
CA ASN A 215 -26.06 3.32 11.47
C ASN A 215 -25.08 3.21 10.29
N SER A 216 -24.56 2.01 10.05
CA SER A 216 -23.54 1.77 9.01
C SER A 216 -23.97 2.26 7.63
N SER A 217 -25.22 2.07 7.24
CA SER A 217 -25.73 2.46 5.92
C SER A 217 -25.74 3.99 5.72
N GLU A 218 -26.13 4.76 6.75
CA GLU A 218 -26.11 6.23 6.70
C GLU A 218 -24.68 6.76 6.58
N ILE A 219 -23.75 6.23 7.39
CA ILE A 219 -22.34 6.64 7.39
C ILE A 219 -21.68 6.30 6.06
N LYS A 220 -21.87 5.07 5.57
CA LYS A 220 -21.41 4.64 4.25
C LYS A 220 -21.93 5.56 3.15
N ARG A 221 -23.19 6.01 3.22
CA ARG A 221 -23.75 6.97 2.26
C ARG A 221 -23.05 8.33 2.34
N ILE A 222 -22.95 8.93 3.53
CA ILE A 222 -22.32 10.24 3.73
C ILE A 222 -20.89 10.24 3.21
N LEU A 223 -20.10 9.21 3.52
CA LEU A 223 -18.71 9.13 3.07
C LEU A 223 -18.60 8.91 1.55
N LYS A 224 -19.52 8.12 0.96
CA LYS A 224 -19.57 7.95 -0.49
C LYS A 224 -19.86 9.27 -1.21
N GLU A 225 -20.59 10.21 -0.63
CA GLU A 225 -20.86 11.51 -1.26
C GLU A 225 -19.63 12.44 -1.32
N ILE A 226 -18.53 12.11 -0.63
CA ILE A 226 -17.29 12.89 -0.67
C ILE A 226 -16.57 12.59 -2.00
N GLY A 227 -16.64 13.49 -2.98
CA GLY A 227 -15.85 13.41 -4.22
C GLY A 227 -15.76 12.01 -4.83
N ARG A 228 -14.55 11.61 -5.24
CA ARG A 228 -14.30 10.35 -5.96
C ARG A 228 -13.19 9.51 -5.31
N PRO A 229 -13.23 8.18 -5.49
CA PRO A 229 -12.06 7.34 -5.27
C PRO A 229 -10.86 7.90 -6.02
N THR A 230 -9.74 8.01 -5.34
CA THR A 230 -8.51 8.56 -5.91
C THR A 230 -7.33 7.72 -5.45
N LEU A 231 -6.53 7.25 -6.40
CA LEU A 231 -5.27 6.58 -6.16
C LEU A 231 -4.13 7.52 -6.52
N PHE A 232 -3.28 7.82 -5.55
CA PHE A 232 -2.02 8.52 -5.79
C PHE A 232 -0.91 7.49 -6.00
N ILE A 233 -0.11 7.69 -7.05
CA ILE A 233 1.12 6.95 -7.25
C ILE A 233 2.28 7.79 -6.76
N CYS A 234 3.09 7.21 -5.91
CA CYS A 234 4.10 7.90 -5.14
C CYS A 234 5.45 7.19 -5.26
N ASP A 235 6.50 7.98 -5.45
CA ASP A 235 7.88 7.55 -5.33
C ASP A 235 8.36 7.89 -3.91
N VAL A 236 8.17 6.96 -2.98
CA VAL A 236 8.50 7.14 -1.56
C VAL A 236 10.02 7.04 -1.37
N PRO A 237 10.71 8.03 -0.77
CA PRO A 237 12.13 7.93 -0.48
C PRO A 237 12.47 6.66 0.31
N MET A 238 13.49 5.91 -0.13
CA MET A 238 13.94 4.69 0.56
C MET A 238 14.37 4.95 2.02
N SER A 239 14.75 6.19 2.36
CA SER A 239 15.06 6.62 3.72
C SER A 239 13.83 6.73 4.63
N GLN A 240 12.62 6.83 4.08
CA GLN A 240 11.37 6.83 4.85
C GLN A 240 10.79 5.41 5.01
N VAL A 241 11.23 4.44 4.20
CA VAL A 241 10.80 3.04 4.30
C VAL A 241 11.55 2.36 5.44
N ARG A 242 10.79 1.80 6.39
CA ARG A 242 11.34 1.13 7.58
C ARG A 242 12.10 -0.14 7.22
N ASP A 243 13.11 -0.47 8.01
CA ASP A 243 13.98 -1.64 7.80
C ASP A 243 13.19 -2.94 7.67
N TYR A 244 12.29 -3.20 8.63
CA TYR A 244 11.46 -4.41 8.59
C TYR A 244 10.61 -4.47 7.31
N THR A 245 10.13 -3.33 6.79
CA THR A 245 9.34 -3.31 5.56
C THR A 245 10.19 -3.72 4.37
N LEU A 246 11.42 -3.21 4.27
CA LEU A 246 12.34 -3.63 3.21
C LEU A 246 12.77 -5.09 3.35
N GLN A 247 12.91 -5.61 4.57
CA GLN A 247 13.18 -7.03 4.80
C GLN A 247 12.02 -7.91 4.33
N GLU A 248 10.78 -7.55 4.61
CA GLU A 248 9.62 -8.29 4.10
C GLU A 248 9.58 -8.30 2.56
N PHE A 249 9.82 -7.15 1.91
CA PHE A 249 9.92 -7.11 0.45
C PHE A 249 11.15 -7.85 -0.09
N ALA A 250 12.28 -7.86 0.63
CA ALA A 250 13.45 -8.65 0.26
C ALA A 250 13.12 -10.15 0.24
N GLY A 251 12.38 -10.62 1.24
CA GLY A 251 11.81 -11.98 1.29
C GLY A 251 11.01 -12.32 0.04
N LEU A 252 10.01 -11.49 -0.27
CA LEU A 252 9.13 -11.68 -1.42
C LEU A 252 9.89 -11.64 -2.76
N ILE A 253 10.88 -10.77 -2.87
CA ILE A 253 11.76 -10.68 -4.05
C ILE A 253 12.55 -11.98 -4.23
N LEU A 254 13.17 -12.47 -3.16
CA LEU A 254 14.00 -13.67 -3.22
C LEU A 254 13.17 -14.91 -3.55
N GLU A 255 11.96 -15.02 -2.99
CA GLU A 255 10.99 -16.03 -3.37
C GLU A 255 10.71 -16.02 -4.87
N ILE A 256 10.37 -14.85 -5.46
CA ILE A 256 10.14 -14.71 -6.90
C ILE A 256 11.36 -15.18 -7.69
N LEU A 257 12.54 -14.66 -7.33
CA LEU A 257 13.77 -14.93 -8.07
C LEU A 257 14.15 -16.42 -8.07
N PHE A 258 14.01 -17.10 -6.94
CA PHE A 258 14.36 -18.52 -6.84
C PHE A 258 13.31 -19.45 -7.43
N CYS A 259 12.01 -19.14 -7.29
CA CYS A 259 10.97 -19.88 -8.00
C CYS A 259 11.16 -19.81 -9.53
N GLU A 260 11.66 -18.69 -10.08
CA GLU A 260 11.98 -18.58 -11.52
C GLU A 260 13.12 -19.54 -12.00
N LEU A 261 13.88 -20.16 -11.09
CA LEU A 261 14.99 -21.06 -11.47
C LEU A 261 14.54 -22.50 -11.76
N VAL A 262 13.33 -22.88 -11.32
CA VAL A 262 12.78 -24.24 -11.37
C VAL A 262 11.34 -24.14 -11.87
N ASP A 263 11.04 -24.74 -13.02
CA ASP A 263 9.76 -24.54 -13.74
C ASP A 263 8.53 -24.99 -12.91
N GLU A 264 8.70 -25.96 -12.01
CA GLU A 264 7.63 -26.50 -11.15
C GLU A 264 7.27 -25.59 -9.96
N LEU A 265 8.14 -24.64 -9.60
CA LEU A 265 7.91 -23.75 -8.46
C LEU A 265 7.11 -22.51 -8.88
N GLN A 266 6.16 -22.12 -8.04
CA GLN A 266 5.35 -20.92 -8.25
C GLN A 266 5.44 -20.03 -7.02
N PRO A 267 5.84 -18.76 -7.15
CA PRO A 267 5.88 -17.87 -6.00
C PRO A 267 4.47 -17.52 -5.55
N TYR A 268 4.26 -17.49 -4.23
CA TYR A 268 3.11 -16.86 -3.61
C TYR A 268 3.22 -15.33 -3.67
N ALA A 269 4.42 -14.76 -3.63
CA ALA A 269 4.63 -13.34 -3.89
C ALA A 269 3.97 -12.88 -5.21
N LEU A 270 3.37 -11.68 -5.18
CA LEU A 270 2.54 -11.10 -6.25
C LEU A 270 1.24 -11.84 -6.60
N SER A 271 0.95 -12.95 -5.92
CA SER A 271 -0.35 -13.62 -6.03
C SER A 271 -1.46 -12.85 -5.29
N PRO A 272 -2.73 -13.09 -5.65
CA PRO A 272 -3.89 -12.67 -4.86
C PRO A 272 -3.73 -12.98 -3.36
N GLY A 273 -3.74 -11.95 -2.52
CA GLY A 273 -3.67 -12.14 -1.06
C GLY A 273 -2.26 -12.13 -0.45
N ALA A 274 -1.20 -12.05 -1.27
CA ALA A 274 0.18 -11.96 -0.78
C ALA A 274 0.46 -10.73 0.11
N GLY A 275 -0.41 -9.72 0.05
CA GLY A 275 -0.25 -8.47 0.75
C GLY A 275 0.85 -7.61 0.14
N SER A 276 0.70 -6.30 0.26
CA SER A 276 1.71 -5.34 -0.20
C SER A 276 1.65 -4.03 0.61
N GLY A 277 0.93 -4.08 1.74
CA GLY A 277 0.63 -2.93 2.58
C GLY A 277 1.81 -2.56 3.46
N PHE A 278 2.14 -1.28 3.54
CA PHE A 278 3.10 -0.75 4.50
C PHE A 278 2.70 0.67 4.93
N SER A 279 3.42 1.24 5.90
CA SER A 279 3.14 2.60 6.35
C SER A 279 4.40 3.39 6.66
N LEU A 280 4.32 4.71 6.49
CA LEU A 280 5.33 5.67 6.90
C LEU A 280 4.95 6.29 8.25
N SER A 281 5.95 6.70 9.02
CA SER A 281 5.80 7.49 10.25
C SER A 281 6.01 8.99 10.07
N SER A 282 5.90 9.47 8.84
CA SER A 282 6.11 10.86 8.46
C SER A 282 5.26 11.17 7.24
N ASP A 283 5.03 12.47 7.00
CA ASP A 283 4.36 12.92 5.79
C ASP A 283 5.22 12.59 4.56
N LEU A 284 4.57 12.45 3.41
CA LEU A 284 5.22 12.34 2.11
C LEU A 284 5.12 13.68 1.39
N SER A 285 6.26 14.21 0.93
CA SER A 285 6.32 15.46 0.17
C SER A 285 5.45 15.41 -1.09
N PRO A 286 4.81 16.53 -1.50
CA PRO A 286 4.08 16.61 -2.77
C PRO A 286 4.96 16.29 -3.99
N ASP A 287 6.26 16.58 -3.92
CA ASP A 287 7.22 16.27 -5.00
C ASP A 287 7.39 14.77 -5.24
N CYS A 288 7.02 13.94 -4.26
CA CYS A 288 7.06 12.49 -4.38
C CYS A 288 5.79 11.91 -5.02
N ILE A 289 4.78 12.73 -5.31
CA ILE A 289 3.57 12.28 -6.00
C ILE A 289 3.86 12.25 -7.51
N VAL A 290 3.91 11.06 -8.10
CA VAL A 290 4.09 10.88 -9.55
C VAL A 290 2.87 11.37 -10.31
N GLY A 291 1.68 11.05 -9.79
CA GLY A 291 0.40 11.40 -10.40
C GLY A 291 -0.76 10.77 -9.63
N HIS A 292 -1.96 10.94 -10.14
CA HIS A 292 -3.15 10.31 -9.58
C HIS A 292 -4.03 9.73 -10.68
N TYR A 293 -4.94 8.84 -10.32
CA TYR A 293 -6.04 8.45 -11.19
C TYR A 293 -7.28 8.10 -10.37
N HIS A 294 -8.42 8.09 -11.05
CA HIS A 294 -9.71 7.72 -10.48
C HIS A 294 -10.09 6.33 -10.99
N PRO A 295 -9.95 5.26 -10.19
CA PRO A 295 -10.24 3.91 -10.66
C PRO A 295 -11.70 3.81 -11.11
N ASP A 296 -11.93 3.27 -12.31
CA ASP A 296 -13.29 3.10 -12.83
C ASP A 296 -14.08 2.11 -11.98
N THR A 297 -13.44 1.02 -11.57
CA THR A 297 -14.07 -0.02 -10.75
C THR A 297 -13.32 -0.24 -9.45
N VAL A 298 -14.05 -0.27 -8.33
CA VAL A 298 -13.50 -0.63 -7.00
C VAL A 298 -14.38 -1.68 -6.33
N HIS A 299 -13.74 -2.74 -5.83
CA HIS A 299 -14.40 -3.72 -4.97
C HIS A 299 -14.59 -3.18 -3.55
N ASP A 300 -15.84 -3.12 -3.09
CA ASP A 300 -16.20 -2.82 -1.70
C ASP A 300 -16.32 -4.13 -0.89
N PRO A 301 -15.33 -4.42 -0.01
CA PRO A 301 -15.35 -5.60 0.84
C PRO A 301 -16.29 -5.46 2.05
N LEU A 302 -16.70 -4.23 2.38
CA LEU A 302 -17.59 -3.95 3.51
C LEU A 302 -19.05 -3.85 3.07
N TRP A 303 -19.37 -4.26 1.84
CA TRP A 303 -20.74 -4.30 1.37
C TRP A 303 -21.54 -5.37 2.13
N SER A 304 -22.59 -4.94 2.81
CA SER A 304 -23.64 -5.79 3.34
C SER A 304 -24.94 -5.36 2.66
N ALA A 305 -25.67 -6.32 2.07
CA ALA A 305 -26.96 -6.09 1.43
C ALA A 305 -28.01 -5.61 2.45
#